data_AF-A0A2K2D8F9-F1
#
_entry.id   AF-A0A2K2D8F9-F1
#
_cell.length_a   1.000
_cell.length_b   1.000
_cell.length_c   1.000
_cell.angle_alpha   90.00
_cell.angle_beta   90.00
_cell.angle_gamma   90.00
#
_symmetry.space_group_name_H-M   'P 1'
#
loop_
_entity.id
_entity.type
_entity.pdbx_description
1 polymer ?
#
loop_
_entity_poly.entity_id
_entity_poly.type
_entity_poly.pdbx_seq_one_letter_code
_entity_poly.pdbx_strand_id
1 'polypeptide(L)'
;MCHWVLDPVERQAAMANAATKCIHEEYPVIVEIACANSPTELLKVKQAYHALYKCSLEEDVAASAPAGNLRSLLLALVSTYRYDGEEVDGGLARSEAELIHEAVKNGENGTTDDGELIRILGTRSKAQLGATFSCFRDEHGTTLTKALRRGSDPTGYTRALRTTVRCVWDANNYFVKVLRNAMHESAGTDEDSLTRVVVTHAEKDLRDIKDVFRKTTSVALEQAIAKETSGDYKTFIVALVGSQ
;
A
#
# COMPACT_ATOMS: atom_id res chain seq x y z
N MET A 1 3.34 5.94 -18.88
CA MET A 1 4.54 6.66 -19.38
C MET A 1 4.53 8.17 -19.10
N CYS A 2 3.45 8.91 -19.37
CA CYS A 2 3.41 10.38 -19.19
C CYS A 2 3.66 10.88 -17.75
N HIS A 3 3.56 10.03 -16.73
CA HIS A 3 3.86 10.46 -15.35
C HIS A 3 5.35 10.65 -15.06
N TRP A 4 6.25 10.06 -15.86
CA TRP A 4 7.70 10.16 -15.63
C TRP A 4 8.25 11.59 -15.84
N VAL A 5 7.55 12.44 -16.59
CA VAL A 5 7.97 13.84 -16.77
C VAL A 5 7.71 14.74 -15.55
N LEU A 6 6.93 14.26 -14.58
CA LEU A 6 6.65 14.97 -13.34
C LEU A 6 7.73 14.70 -12.30
N ASP A 7 7.98 15.70 -11.46
CA ASP A 7 8.79 15.52 -10.24
C ASP A 7 8.20 14.40 -9.36
N PRO A 8 8.99 13.64 -8.60
CA PRO A 8 8.51 12.45 -7.88
C PRO A 8 7.29 12.66 -6.97
N VAL A 9 7.19 13.83 -6.32
CA VAL A 9 6.05 14.14 -5.45
C VAL A 9 4.80 14.55 -6.23
N GLU A 10 4.97 15.27 -7.34
CA GLU A 10 3.87 15.64 -8.26
C GLU A 10 3.34 14.39 -8.98
N ARG A 11 4.24 13.48 -9.32
CA ARG A 11 3.93 12.18 -9.90
C ARG A 11 2.99 11.37 -9.02
N GLN A 12 3.33 11.24 -7.74
CA GLN A 12 2.50 10.56 -6.76
C GLN A 12 1.18 11.30 -6.53
N ALA A 13 1.19 12.64 -6.47
CA ALA A 13 -0.03 13.42 -6.36
C ALA A 13 -0.97 13.19 -7.55
N ALA A 14 -0.43 13.11 -8.77
CA ALA A 14 -1.19 12.81 -9.97
C ALA A 14 -1.76 11.39 -9.99
N MET A 15 -0.98 10.41 -9.55
CA MET A 15 -1.46 9.03 -9.36
C MET A 15 -2.58 8.96 -8.32
N ALA A 16 -2.44 9.67 -7.19
CA ALA A 16 -3.49 9.74 -6.18
C ALA A 16 -4.77 10.37 -6.74
N ASN A 17 -4.69 11.45 -7.52
CA ASN A 17 -5.87 12.09 -8.13
C ASN A 17 -6.53 11.20 -9.19
N ALA A 18 -5.76 10.42 -9.94
CA ALA A 18 -6.33 9.42 -10.82
C ALA A 18 -7.07 8.33 -10.01
N ALA A 19 -6.46 7.84 -8.93
CA ALA A 19 -7.03 6.81 -8.08
C ALA A 19 -8.31 7.26 -7.36
N THR A 20 -8.42 8.53 -6.94
CA THR A 20 -9.66 9.04 -6.33
C THR A 20 -10.86 9.02 -7.28
N LYS A 21 -10.66 8.97 -8.61
CA LYS A 21 -11.76 8.89 -9.59
C LYS A 21 -12.36 7.47 -9.70
N CYS A 22 -11.57 6.43 -9.36
CA CYS A 22 -11.95 5.03 -9.43
C CYS A 22 -11.59 4.28 -8.14
N ILE A 23 -11.86 4.89 -6.98
CA ILE A 23 -11.31 4.47 -5.69
C ILE A 23 -11.70 3.06 -5.24
N HIS A 24 -12.80 2.49 -5.77
CA HIS A 24 -13.22 1.12 -5.48
C HIS A 24 -12.27 0.06 -6.07
N GLU A 25 -11.58 0.40 -7.15
CA GLU A 25 -10.57 -0.42 -7.83
C GLU A 25 -9.15 0.03 -7.47
N GLU A 26 -8.93 1.34 -7.44
CA GLU A 26 -7.61 1.98 -7.32
C GLU A 26 -7.24 2.38 -5.88
N TYR A 27 -7.99 1.96 -4.86
CA TYR A 27 -7.56 2.13 -3.45
C TYR A 27 -6.13 1.63 -3.16
N PRO A 28 -5.54 0.61 -3.84
CA PRO A 28 -4.16 0.23 -3.59
C PRO A 28 -3.20 1.40 -3.79
N VAL A 29 -3.42 2.27 -4.77
CA VAL A 29 -2.57 3.45 -5.02
C VAL A 29 -2.58 4.39 -3.82
N ILE A 30 -3.76 4.65 -3.24
CA ILE A 30 -3.90 5.50 -2.06
C ILE A 30 -3.20 4.86 -0.85
N VAL A 31 -3.38 3.55 -0.65
CA VAL A 31 -2.73 2.80 0.44
C VAL A 31 -1.21 2.78 0.27
N GLU A 32 -0.72 2.55 -0.95
CA GLU A 32 0.70 2.54 -1.31
C GLU A 32 1.35 3.90 -1.01
N ILE A 33 0.75 4.99 -1.49
CA ILE A 33 1.23 6.35 -1.23
C ILE A 33 1.23 6.65 0.27
N ALA A 34 0.18 6.27 1.00
CA ALA A 34 0.09 6.55 2.43
C ALA A 34 1.04 5.69 3.29
N CYS A 35 1.28 4.43 2.91
CA CYS A 35 2.01 3.47 3.75
C CYS A 35 3.47 3.26 3.33
N ALA A 36 3.83 3.42 2.05
CA ALA A 36 5.20 3.25 1.58
C ALA A 36 6.05 4.52 1.82
N ASN A 37 5.43 5.69 1.85
CA ASN A 37 6.12 6.93 2.21
C ASN A 37 6.38 7.01 3.73
N SER A 38 7.43 7.75 4.08
CA SER A 38 7.59 8.34 5.42
C SER A 38 6.53 9.45 5.62
N PRO A 39 6.21 9.82 6.86
CA PRO A 39 5.27 10.91 7.15
C PRO A 39 5.67 12.22 6.46
N THR A 40 6.98 12.53 6.43
CA THR A 40 7.53 13.72 5.77
C THR A 40 7.34 13.67 4.26
N GLU A 41 7.58 12.52 3.62
CA GLU A 41 7.36 12.35 2.18
C GLU A 41 5.87 12.45 1.83
N LEU A 42 4.99 11.80 2.60
CA LEU A 42 3.54 11.88 2.39
C LEU A 42 3.04 13.33 2.51
N LEU A 43 3.58 14.10 3.45
CA LEU A 43 3.27 15.53 3.56
C LEU A 43 3.66 16.30 2.29
N LYS A 44 4.83 16.03 1.70
CA LYS A 44 5.25 16.65 0.43
C LYS A 44 4.34 16.26 -0.73
N VAL A 45 3.89 15.00 -0.80
CA VAL A 45 2.92 14.55 -1.81
C VAL A 45 1.60 15.32 -1.66
N LYS A 46 1.11 15.49 -0.44
CA LYS A 46 -0.11 16.27 -0.16
C LYS A 46 0.05 17.75 -0.52
N GLN A 47 1.21 18.34 -0.25
CA GLN A 47 1.51 19.71 -0.68
C GLN A 47 1.49 19.86 -2.21
N ALA A 48 2.10 18.90 -2.94
CA ALA A 48 2.03 18.86 -4.40
C ALA A 48 0.59 18.69 -4.90
N TYR A 49 -0.20 17.85 -4.23
CA TYR A 49 -1.62 17.66 -4.52
C TYR A 49 -2.40 18.98 -4.44
N HIS A 50 -2.21 19.75 -3.36
CA HIS A 50 -2.84 21.07 -3.20
C HIS A 50 -2.44 22.03 -4.32
N ALA A 51 -1.15 22.03 -4.69
CA ALA A 51 -0.63 22.89 -5.74
C ALA A 51 -1.26 22.57 -7.11
N LEU A 52 -1.41 21.29 -7.44
CA LEU A 52 -1.93 20.80 -8.71
C LEU A 52 -3.46 20.89 -8.82
N TYR A 53 -4.19 20.52 -7.76
CA TYR A 53 -5.65 20.28 -7.83
C TYR A 53 -6.50 21.27 -7.05
N LYS A 54 -5.89 22.15 -6.24
CA LYS A 54 -6.58 23.18 -5.45
C LYS A 54 -7.58 22.63 -4.42
N CYS A 55 -7.41 21.37 -4.03
CA CYS A 55 -8.08 20.70 -2.92
C CYS A 55 -7.06 19.81 -2.19
N SER A 56 -7.45 19.29 -1.03
CA SER A 56 -6.67 18.28 -0.31
C SER A 56 -6.95 16.87 -0.79
N LEU A 57 -5.96 15.98 -0.63
CA LEU A 57 -6.14 14.56 -0.92
C LEU A 57 -7.26 13.96 -0.05
N GLU A 58 -7.36 14.42 1.19
CA GLU A 58 -8.41 14.04 2.14
C GLU A 58 -9.80 14.40 1.64
N GLU A 59 -10.00 15.60 1.09
CA GLU A 59 -11.28 16.03 0.53
C GLU A 59 -11.71 15.12 -0.62
N ASP A 60 -10.81 14.86 -1.56
CA ASP A 60 -11.11 13.99 -2.72
C ASP A 60 -11.35 12.53 -2.29
N VAL A 61 -10.59 12.01 -1.32
CA VAL A 61 -10.84 10.66 -0.76
C VAL A 61 -12.20 10.60 -0.05
N ALA A 62 -12.56 11.63 0.72
CA ALA A 62 -13.84 11.70 1.43
C ALA A 62 -15.03 11.79 0.46
N ALA A 63 -14.88 12.56 -0.62
CA ALA A 63 -15.92 12.74 -1.63
C ALA A 63 -16.12 11.48 -2.49
N SER A 64 -15.03 10.80 -2.87
CA SER A 64 -15.08 9.69 -3.83
C SER A 64 -15.33 8.32 -3.21
N ALA A 65 -14.77 8.01 -2.03
CA ALA A 65 -14.96 6.68 -1.43
C ALA A 65 -16.40 6.52 -0.94
N PRO A 66 -17.08 5.36 -1.12
CA PRO A 66 -18.38 5.11 -0.51
C PRO A 66 -18.33 5.23 1.02
N ALA A 67 -19.43 5.68 1.64
CA ALA A 67 -19.51 5.77 3.09
C ALA A 67 -19.29 4.39 3.74
N GLY A 68 -18.55 4.36 4.85
CA GLY A 68 -18.23 3.14 5.59
C GLY A 68 -16.73 2.96 5.82
N ASN A 69 -16.34 1.75 6.23
CA ASN A 69 -15.00 1.47 6.73
C ASN A 69 -13.89 1.67 5.69
N LEU A 70 -14.17 1.49 4.39
CA LEU A 70 -13.19 1.79 3.35
C LEU A 70 -12.79 3.27 3.36
N ARG A 71 -13.78 4.18 3.35
CA ARG A 71 -13.52 5.63 3.42
C ARG A 71 -12.79 5.97 4.73
N SER A 72 -13.27 5.45 5.86
CA SER A 72 -12.65 5.70 7.17
C SER A 72 -11.20 5.24 7.23
N LEU A 73 -10.89 4.06 6.67
CA LEU A 73 -9.53 3.55 6.57
C LEU A 73 -8.66 4.46 5.71
N LEU A 74 -9.07 4.73 4.47
CA LEU A 74 -8.28 5.54 3.54
C LEU A 74 -8.02 6.93 4.10
N LEU A 75 -9.04 7.58 4.68
CA LEU A 75 -8.88 8.87 5.35
C LEU A 75 -7.91 8.80 6.52
N ALA A 76 -8.00 7.78 7.38
CA ALA A 76 -7.08 7.62 8.51
C ALA A 76 -5.62 7.47 8.04
N LEU A 77 -5.41 6.77 6.91
CA LEU A 77 -4.09 6.56 6.33
C LEU A 77 -3.49 7.87 5.76
N VAL A 78 -4.27 8.66 5.01
CA VAL A 78 -3.75 9.89 4.37
C VAL A 78 -3.70 11.10 5.30
N SER A 79 -4.51 11.10 6.37
CA SER A 79 -4.62 12.26 7.28
C SER A 79 -3.54 12.29 8.34
N THR A 80 -3.07 11.13 8.80
CA THR A 80 -2.24 11.06 10.00
C THR A 80 -0.76 11.33 9.71
N TYR A 81 -0.21 12.38 10.35
CA TYR A 81 1.23 12.56 10.44
C TYR A 81 1.79 11.61 11.51
N ARG A 82 2.15 10.39 11.11
CA ARG A 82 2.57 9.34 12.03
C ARG A 82 3.92 9.65 12.67
N TYR A 83 4.12 9.11 13.86
CA TYR A 83 5.46 8.97 14.41
C TYR A 83 6.27 7.98 13.56
N ASP A 84 7.51 8.32 13.19
CA ASP A 84 8.40 7.48 12.38
C ASP A 84 9.62 6.93 13.14
N GLY A 85 9.67 7.12 14.47
CA GLY A 85 10.70 6.53 15.32
C GLY A 85 10.50 5.03 15.57
N GLU A 86 11.54 4.42 16.12
CA GLU A 86 11.66 2.98 16.36
C GLU A 86 11.21 2.56 17.77
N GLU A 87 10.76 3.50 18.59
CA GLU A 87 10.29 3.23 19.94
C GLU A 87 9.00 2.41 19.92
N VAL A 88 9.01 1.34 20.71
CA VAL A 88 7.92 0.38 20.82
C VAL A 88 7.52 0.21 22.27
N ASP A 89 6.22 0.31 22.53
CA ASP A 89 5.61 -0.11 23.79
C ASP A 89 5.04 -1.53 23.62
N GLY A 90 5.70 -2.50 24.26
CA GLY A 90 5.30 -3.91 24.21
C GLY A 90 4.00 -4.22 24.95
N GLY A 91 3.66 -3.47 25.99
CA GLY A 91 2.38 -3.60 26.70
C GLY A 91 1.22 -3.14 25.82
N LEU A 92 1.41 -1.98 25.16
CA LEU A 92 0.48 -1.47 24.16
C LEU A 92 0.35 -2.43 22.98
N ALA A 93 1.46 -2.94 22.44
CA ALA A 93 1.48 -3.87 21.31
C ALA A 93 0.63 -5.13 21.58
N ARG A 94 0.76 -5.72 22.78
CA ARG A 94 -0.08 -6.84 23.21
C ARG A 94 -1.55 -6.45 23.33
N SER A 95 -1.85 -5.34 24.00
CA SER A 95 -3.23 -4.90 24.18
C SER A 95 -3.93 -4.60 22.85
N GLU A 96 -3.22 -3.99 21.90
CA GLU A 96 -3.76 -3.67 20.57
C GLU A 96 -3.85 -4.92 19.68
N ALA A 97 -2.99 -5.92 19.87
CA ALA A 97 -3.13 -7.20 19.20
C ALA A 97 -4.45 -7.90 19.58
N GLU A 98 -4.83 -7.89 20.86
CA GLU A 98 -6.11 -8.44 21.32
C GLU A 98 -7.29 -7.63 20.75
N LEU A 99 -7.22 -6.29 20.75
CA LEU A 99 -8.26 -5.44 20.13
C LEU A 99 -8.44 -5.76 18.64
N ILE A 100 -7.34 -5.96 17.91
CA ILE A 100 -7.37 -6.37 16.50
C ILE A 100 -8.04 -7.74 16.36
N HIS A 101 -7.74 -8.70 17.24
CA HIS A 101 -8.34 -10.04 17.20
C HIS A 101 -9.85 -10.02 17.41
N GLU A 102 -10.31 -9.26 18.39
CA GLU A 102 -11.74 -9.09 18.65
C GLU A 102 -12.43 -8.38 17.48
N ALA A 103 -11.81 -7.36 16.88
CA ALA A 103 -12.33 -6.72 15.67
C ALA A 103 -12.44 -7.72 14.50
N VAL A 104 -11.42 -8.56 14.29
CA VAL A 104 -11.44 -9.60 13.24
C VAL A 104 -12.57 -10.60 13.48
N LYS A 105 -12.79 -11.08 14.72
CA LYS A 105 -13.90 -11.99 15.05
C LYS A 105 -15.26 -11.33 14.86
N ASN A 106 -15.42 -10.07 15.26
CA ASN A 106 -16.69 -9.35 15.14
C ASN A 106 -17.07 -9.13 13.67
N GLY A 107 -16.08 -8.84 12.82
CA GLY A 107 -16.27 -8.79 11.36
C GLY A 107 -16.76 -10.12 10.77
N GLU A 108 -16.38 -11.26 11.32
CA GLU A 108 -16.93 -12.57 10.91
C GLU A 108 -18.41 -12.75 11.30
N ASN A 109 -18.82 -12.12 12.41
CA ASN A 109 -20.18 -12.18 12.93
C ASN A 109 -21.11 -11.11 12.32
N GLY A 110 -20.63 -10.32 11.35
CA GLY A 110 -21.41 -9.28 10.67
C GLY A 110 -21.55 -7.96 11.43
N THR A 111 -20.85 -7.78 12.56
CA THR A 111 -20.77 -6.50 13.27
C THR A 111 -19.57 -5.73 12.71
N THR A 112 -19.84 -4.62 12.01
CA THR A 112 -18.89 -3.99 11.06
C THR A 112 -18.36 -2.63 11.58
N ASP A 113 -18.26 -2.42 12.89
CA ASP A 113 -17.56 -1.23 13.40
C ASP A 113 -16.09 -1.55 13.68
N ASP A 114 -15.28 -1.37 12.65
CA ASP A 114 -13.82 -1.59 12.72
C ASP A 114 -13.09 -0.31 13.17
N GLY A 115 -13.78 0.62 13.84
CA GLY A 115 -13.23 1.91 14.27
C GLY A 115 -11.89 1.78 15.00
N GLU A 116 -11.77 0.84 15.95
CA GLU A 116 -10.52 0.61 16.69
C GLU A 116 -9.42 0.01 15.81
N LEU A 117 -9.74 -0.94 14.93
CA LEU A 117 -8.78 -1.50 13.97
C LEU A 117 -8.25 -0.40 13.04
N ILE A 118 -9.13 0.44 12.52
CA ILE A 118 -8.79 1.59 11.66
C ILE A 118 -7.97 2.61 12.44
N ARG A 119 -8.33 2.91 13.69
CA ARG A 119 -7.57 3.82 14.56
C ARG A 119 -6.15 3.31 14.79
N ILE A 120 -5.98 2.03 15.12
CA ILE A 120 -4.67 1.42 15.34
C ILE A 120 -3.86 1.49 14.05
N LEU A 121 -4.39 0.98 12.94
CA LEU A 121 -3.72 0.98 11.64
C LEU A 121 -3.44 2.38 11.11
N GLY A 122 -4.29 3.36 11.44
CA GLY A 122 -4.23 4.76 10.98
C GLY A 122 -3.25 5.64 11.76
N THR A 123 -2.99 5.33 13.03
CA THR A 123 -2.29 6.26 13.93
C THR A 123 -0.94 5.79 14.44
N ARG A 124 -0.70 4.48 14.52
CA ARG A 124 0.54 3.94 15.07
C ARG A 124 1.72 4.08 14.11
N SER A 125 2.93 4.15 14.67
CA SER A 125 4.18 4.10 13.90
C SER A 125 4.33 2.74 13.23
N LYS A 126 5.15 2.66 12.19
CA LYS A 126 5.44 1.39 11.51
C LYS A 126 6.11 0.39 12.46
N ALA A 127 7.05 0.85 13.28
CA ALA A 127 7.72 0.04 14.31
C ALA A 127 6.70 -0.54 15.33
N GLN A 128 5.81 0.31 15.87
CA GLN A 128 4.78 -0.15 16.80
C GLN A 128 3.80 -1.13 16.14
N LEU A 129 3.35 -0.89 14.91
CA LEU A 129 2.50 -1.82 14.18
C LEU A 129 3.20 -3.16 13.91
N GLY A 130 4.50 -3.15 13.64
CA GLY A 130 5.33 -4.36 13.55
C GLY A 130 5.36 -5.14 14.86
N ALA A 131 5.47 -4.48 16.00
CA ALA A 131 5.37 -5.15 17.30
C ALA A 131 3.96 -5.72 17.53
N THR A 132 2.91 -4.93 17.28
CA THR A 132 1.52 -5.36 17.42
C THR A 132 1.19 -6.58 16.55
N PHE A 133 1.60 -6.60 15.28
CA PHE A 133 1.36 -7.75 14.39
C PHE A 133 2.19 -8.97 14.79
N SER A 134 3.36 -8.78 15.39
CA SER A 134 4.15 -9.88 15.97
C SER A 134 3.44 -10.49 17.17
N CYS A 135 2.98 -9.67 18.13
CA CYS A 135 2.19 -10.13 19.28
C CYS A 135 0.93 -10.88 18.82
N PHE A 136 0.19 -10.33 17.86
CA PHE A 136 -0.99 -10.98 17.27
C PHE A 136 -0.67 -12.39 16.75
N ARG A 137 0.43 -12.54 16.00
CA ARG A 137 0.83 -13.83 15.45
C ARG A 137 1.22 -14.82 16.56
N ASP A 138 1.94 -14.35 17.56
CA ASP A 138 2.48 -15.20 18.62
C ASP A 138 1.35 -15.66 19.57
N GLU A 139 0.33 -14.83 19.80
CA GLU A 139 -0.80 -15.13 20.70
C GLU A 139 -1.94 -15.89 20.02
N HIS A 140 -2.15 -15.70 18.71
CA HIS A 140 -3.27 -16.33 17.98
C HIS A 140 -2.85 -17.36 16.92
N GLY A 141 -1.54 -17.60 16.76
CA GLY A 141 -1.01 -18.64 15.87
C GLY A 141 -1.22 -18.39 14.38
N THR A 142 -1.68 -17.20 13.97
CA THR A 142 -1.91 -16.83 12.58
C THR A 142 -1.53 -15.38 12.31
N THR A 143 -1.10 -15.08 11.09
CA THR A 143 -0.82 -13.69 10.70
C THR A 143 -2.11 -12.91 10.52
N LEU A 144 -2.14 -11.63 10.87
CA LEU A 144 -3.30 -10.75 10.66
C LEU A 144 -3.82 -10.79 9.21
N THR A 145 -2.92 -10.78 8.23
CA THR A 145 -3.30 -10.89 6.80
C THR A 145 -4.03 -12.18 6.45
N LYS A 146 -3.80 -13.29 7.17
CA LYS A 146 -4.51 -14.56 6.99
C LYS A 146 -5.84 -14.56 7.76
N ALA A 147 -5.86 -13.96 8.95
CA ALA A 147 -7.06 -13.83 9.78
C ALA A 147 -8.14 -12.99 9.10
N LEU A 148 -7.74 -11.90 8.42
CA LEU A 148 -8.60 -11.15 7.51
C LEU A 148 -8.99 -12.06 6.33
N ARG A 149 -10.21 -12.63 6.34
CA ARG A 149 -10.66 -13.65 5.36
C ARG A 149 -10.69 -13.14 3.91
N ARG A 150 -10.74 -14.06 2.96
CA ARG A 150 -11.07 -13.78 1.53
C ARG A 150 -12.51 -14.22 1.30
N GLY A 151 -13.45 -13.40 1.75
CA GLY A 151 -14.88 -13.61 1.48
C GLY A 151 -15.37 -12.72 0.35
N SER A 152 -16.69 -12.60 0.23
CA SER A 152 -17.30 -11.49 -0.53
C SER A 152 -16.87 -10.17 0.10
N ASP A 153 -16.31 -9.28 -0.71
CA ASP A 153 -15.85 -7.96 -0.28
C ASP A 153 -16.39 -6.92 -1.28
N PRO A 154 -17.71 -6.65 -1.22
CA PRO A 154 -18.38 -5.76 -2.16
C PRO A 154 -17.94 -4.30 -1.97
N THR A 155 -17.49 -3.94 -0.77
CA THR A 155 -16.99 -2.60 -0.46
C THR A 155 -15.51 -2.43 -0.78
N GLY A 156 -14.76 -3.52 -1.00
CA GLY A 156 -13.30 -3.49 -1.18
C GLY A 156 -12.50 -3.23 0.11
N TYR A 157 -13.19 -3.08 1.24
CA TYR A 157 -12.58 -2.76 2.53
C TYR A 157 -11.65 -3.86 3.03
N THR A 158 -12.04 -5.13 2.90
CA THR A 158 -11.20 -6.24 3.37
C THR A 158 -9.91 -6.32 2.56
N ARG A 159 -9.98 -6.10 1.25
CA ARG A 159 -8.77 -6.02 0.40
C ARG A 159 -7.92 -4.81 0.75
N ALA A 160 -8.51 -3.65 1.03
CA ALA A 160 -7.79 -2.45 1.47
C ALA A 160 -7.07 -2.65 2.81
N LEU A 161 -7.71 -3.25 3.81
CA LEU A 161 -7.10 -3.62 5.08
C LEU A 161 -5.88 -4.53 4.89
N ARG A 162 -6.03 -5.59 4.09
CA ARG A 162 -4.94 -6.52 3.81
C ARG A 162 -3.78 -5.87 3.07
N THR A 163 -4.09 -4.93 2.18
CA THR A 163 -3.09 -4.14 1.46
C THR A 163 -2.33 -3.25 2.44
N THR A 164 -3.05 -2.58 3.33
CA THR A 164 -2.49 -1.73 4.41
C THR A 164 -1.56 -2.53 5.31
N VAL A 165 -2.03 -3.66 5.86
CA VAL A 165 -1.22 -4.52 6.75
C VAL A 165 0.05 -4.99 6.07
N ARG A 166 -0.01 -5.39 4.80
CA ARG A 166 1.18 -5.82 4.04
C ARG A 166 2.15 -4.68 3.80
N CYS A 167 1.64 -3.52 3.37
CA CYS A 167 2.48 -2.37 3.02
C CYS A 167 3.17 -1.78 4.25
N VAL A 168 2.47 -1.72 5.39
CA VAL A 168 3.05 -1.29 6.67
C VAL A 168 4.10 -2.27 7.19
N TRP A 169 3.81 -3.58 7.11
CA TRP A 169 4.71 -4.61 7.64
C TRP A 169 6.00 -4.73 6.82
N ASP A 170 5.88 -4.79 5.49
CA ASP A 170 7.01 -4.93 4.59
C ASP A 170 6.62 -4.43 3.19
N ALA A 171 6.88 -3.15 2.95
CA ALA A 171 6.57 -2.49 1.69
C ALA A 171 7.29 -3.16 0.51
N ASN A 172 8.55 -3.57 0.66
CA ASN A 172 9.32 -4.20 -0.41
C ASN A 172 8.72 -5.55 -0.81
N ASN A 173 8.41 -6.42 0.15
CA ASN A 173 7.72 -7.68 -0.16
C ASN A 173 6.31 -7.46 -0.73
N TYR A 174 5.62 -6.41 -0.29
CA TYR A 174 4.35 -6.01 -0.90
C TYR A 174 4.52 -5.66 -2.39
N PHE A 175 5.46 -4.78 -2.75
CA PHE A 175 5.69 -4.39 -4.15
C PHE A 175 6.21 -5.54 -5.01
N VAL A 176 7.05 -6.43 -4.48
CA VAL A 176 7.43 -7.68 -5.16
C VAL A 176 6.21 -8.52 -5.49
N LYS A 177 5.24 -8.61 -4.57
CA LYS A 177 3.99 -9.31 -4.83
C LYS A 177 3.14 -8.63 -5.91
N VAL A 178 3.07 -7.29 -5.91
CA VAL A 178 2.38 -6.53 -6.96
C VAL A 178 3.02 -6.81 -8.32
N LEU A 179 4.35 -6.71 -8.42
CA LEU A 179 5.12 -6.98 -9.64
C LEU A 179 4.92 -8.42 -10.14
N ARG A 180 4.97 -9.41 -9.25
CA ARG A 180 4.75 -10.82 -9.61
C ARG A 180 3.35 -11.09 -10.11
N ASN A 181 2.34 -10.45 -9.51
CA ASN A 181 0.96 -10.58 -9.96
C ASN A 181 0.76 -9.89 -11.31
N ALA A 182 1.41 -8.73 -11.51
CA ALA A 182 1.31 -7.96 -12.74
C ALA A 182 1.98 -8.67 -13.93
N MET A 183 3.03 -9.46 -13.67
CA MET A 183 3.78 -10.23 -14.66
C MET A 183 3.36 -11.72 -14.70
N HIS A 184 2.13 -12.03 -14.31
CA HIS A 184 1.68 -13.42 -14.23
C HIS A 184 1.27 -13.96 -15.62
N GLU A 185 2.06 -14.89 -16.16
CA GLU A 185 1.94 -15.42 -17.54
C GLU A 185 0.52 -15.78 -18.00
N SER A 186 -0.33 -16.31 -17.11
CA SER A 186 -1.67 -16.80 -17.48
C SER A 186 -2.75 -15.71 -17.62
N ALA A 187 -2.48 -14.48 -17.20
CA ALA A 187 -3.48 -13.40 -17.16
C ALA A 187 -3.17 -12.25 -18.15
N GLY A 188 -2.02 -12.30 -18.81
CA GLY A 188 -1.45 -11.13 -19.49
C GLY A 188 -0.77 -10.17 -18.51
N THR A 189 -0.03 -9.21 -19.04
CA THR A 189 0.72 -8.24 -18.23
C THR A 189 -0.18 -7.08 -17.81
N ASP A 190 -0.33 -6.86 -16.51
CA ASP A 190 -0.92 -5.64 -15.95
C ASP A 190 0.13 -4.52 -16.01
N GLU A 191 0.16 -3.84 -17.15
CA GLU A 191 1.11 -2.77 -17.43
C GLU A 191 0.94 -1.57 -16.48
N ASP A 192 -0.27 -1.33 -15.97
CA ASP A 192 -0.55 -0.22 -15.06
C ASP A 192 0.08 -0.46 -13.69
N SER A 193 -0.13 -1.64 -13.09
CA SER A 193 0.52 -2.01 -11.83
C SER A 193 2.04 -2.09 -11.97
N LEU A 194 2.54 -2.68 -13.07
CA LEU A 194 3.97 -2.75 -13.34
C LEU A 194 4.59 -1.35 -13.47
N THR A 195 3.98 -0.49 -14.30
CA THR A 195 4.43 0.88 -14.50
C THR A 195 4.40 1.66 -13.19
N ARG A 196 3.30 1.59 -12.43
CA ARG A 196 3.13 2.31 -11.16
C ARG A 196 4.25 2.01 -10.19
N VAL A 197 4.56 0.73 -9.97
CA VAL A 197 5.62 0.33 -9.04
C VAL A 197 6.98 0.80 -9.54
N VAL A 198 7.35 0.51 -10.79
CA VAL A 198 8.68 0.90 -11.30
C VAL A 198 8.85 2.42 -11.26
N VAL A 199 7.86 3.16 -11.74
CA VAL A 199 7.92 4.62 -11.85
C VAL A 199 7.92 5.32 -10.49
N THR A 200 7.20 4.80 -9.49
CA THR A 200 7.15 5.43 -8.16
C THR A 200 8.43 5.18 -7.36
N HIS A 201 9.10 4.05 -7.60
CA HIS A 201 10.25 3.62 -6.79
C HIS A 201 11.61 3.85 -7.47
N ALA A 202 11.66 4.11 -8.78
CA ALA A 202 12.92 4.20 -9.53
C ALA A 202 13.92 5.23 -8.99
N GLU A 203 13.45 6.35 -8.44
CA GLU A 203 14.29 7.41 -7.87
C GLU A 203 14.41 7.32 -6.32
N LYS A 204 13.94 6.23 -5.71
CA LYS A 204 13.84 6.07 -4.25
C LYS A 204 14.52 4.79 -3.76
N ASP A 205 13.86 3.65 -3.91
CA ASP A 205 14.16 2.38 -3.24
C ASP A 205 13.94 1.17 -4.16
N LEU A 206 13.83 1.37 -5.48
CA LEU A 206 13.66 0.29 -6.46
C LEU A 206 14.78 -0.76 -6.37
N ARG A 207 16.00 -0.37 -5.96
CA ARG A 207 17.09 -1.31 -5.71
C ARG A 207 16.73 -2.35 -4.64
N ASP A 208 16.13 -1.92 -3.53
CA ASP A 208 15.75 -2.84 -2.44
C ASP A 208 14.62 -3.77 -2.90
N ILE A 209 13.68 -3.25 -3.69
CA ILE A 209 12.62 -4.05 -4.31
C ILE A 209 13.22 -5.09 -5.28
N LYS A 210 14.23 -4.73 -6.10
CA LYS A 210 14.94 -5.67 -6.99
C LYS A 210 15.62 -6.79 -6.20
N ASP A 211 16.28 -6.46 -5.10
CA ASP A 211 16.97 -7.44 -4.27
C ASP A 211 15.99 -8.43 -3.63
N VAL A 212 14.86 -7.94 -3.10
CA VAL A 212 13.81 -8.80 -2.55
C VAL A 212 13.14 -9.62 -3.65
N PHE A 213 12.92 -9.04 -4.84
CA PHE A 213 12.34 -9.74 -5.99
C PHE A 213 13.21 -10.93 -6.38
N ARG A 214 14.53 -10.71 -6.58
CA ARG A 214 15.48 -11.75 -6.96
C ARG A 214 15.58 -12.85 -5.90
N LYS A 215 15.60 -12.49 -4.61
CA LYS A 215 15.58 -13.48 -3.51
C LYS A 215 14.31 -14.34 -3.54
N THR A 216 13.18 -13.77 -3.97
CA THR A 216 11.87 -14.42 -3.94
C THR A 216 11.59 -15.28 -5.18
N THR A 217 12.04 -14.85 -6.35
CA THR A 217 11.71 -15.49 -7.64
C THR A 217 12.89 -16.22 -8.27
N SER A 218 14.11 -16.02 -7.77
CA SER A 218 15.37 -16.49 -8.37
C SER A 218 15.64 -15.92 -9.77
N VAL A 219 14.87 -14.92 -10.21
CA VAL A 219 15.01 -14.24 -11.51
C VAL A 219 15.19 -12.75 -11.27
N ALA A 220 16.04 -12.11 -12.05
CA ALA A 220 16.24 -10.66 -11.94
C ALA A 220 15.00 -9.90 -12.45
N LEU A 221 14.67 -8.76 -11.83
CA LEU A 221 13.43 -8.02 -12.15
C LEU A 221 13.42 -7.57 -13.62
N GLU A 222 14.53 -7.05 -14.12
CA GLU A 222 14.68 -6.62 -15.51
C GLU A 222 14.52 -7.78 -16.52
N GLN A 223 14.95 -9.00 -16.15
CA GLN A 223 14.78 -10.18 -16.98
C GLN A 223 13.30 -10.62 -17.03
N ALA A 224 12.62 -10.59 -15.88
CA ALA A 224 11.19 -10.89 -15.82
C ALA A 224 10.38 -9.89 -16.67
N ILE A 225 10.64 -8.59 -16.52
CA ILE A 225 9.98 -7.55 -17.32
C ILE A 225 10.27 -7.73 -18.80
N ALA A 226 11.53 -7.99 -19.18
CA ALA A 226 11.92 -8.16 -20.57
C ALA A 226 11.25 -9.37 -21.25
N LYS A 227 10.81 -10.37 -20.46
CA LYS A 227 10.07 -11.53 -20.95
C LYS A 227 8.58 -11.21 -21.15
N GLU A 228 7.98 -10.48 -20.21
CA GLU A 228 6.53 -10.22 -20.18
C GLU A 228 6.10 -8.94 -20.93
N THR A 229 7.05 -8.17 -21.47
CA THR A 229 6.77 -6.91 -22.18
C THR A 229 7.47 -6.86 -23.54
N SER A 230 7.03 -5.96 -24.42
CA SER A 230 7.63 -5.79 -25.75
C SER A 230 7.67 -4.33 -26.21
N GLY A 231 8.35 -4.08 -27.33
CA GLY A 231 8.40 -2.76 -27.99
C GLY A 231 9.03 -1.63 -27.14
N ASP A 232 8.56 -0.41 -27.38
CA ASP A 232 9.05 0.80 -26.71
C ASP A 232 8.72 0.79 -25.22
N TYR A 233 7.58 0.19 -24.83
CA TYR A 233 7.20 0.04 -23.43
C TYR A 233 8.22 -0.78 -22.64
N LYS A 234 8.62 -1.95 -23.17
CA LYS A 234 9.72 -2.75 -22.59
C LYS A 234 10.99 -1.93 -22.45
N THR A 235 11.38 -1.24 -23.52
CA THR A 235 12.62 -0.45 -23.56
C THR A 235 12.61 0.61 -22.46
N PHE A 236 11.49 1.33 -22.32
CA PHE A 236 11.30 2.34 -21.30
C PHE A 236 11.36 1.77 -19.88
N ILE A 237 10.57 0.74 -19.56
CA ILE A 237 10.52 0.19 -18.20
C ILE A 237 11.87 -0.44 -17.81
N VAL A 238 12.51 -1.20 -18.71
CA VAL A 238 13.83 -1.79 -18.43
C VAL A 238 14.88 -0.69 -18.20
N ALA A 239 14.81 0.42 -18.93
CA ALA A 239 15.70 1.56 -18.71
C ALA A 239 15.51 2.18 -17.30
N LEU A 240 14.27 2.29 -16.81
CA LEU A 240 13.99 2.77 -15.46
C LEU A 240 14.47 1.81 -14.36
N VAL A 241 14.34 0.50 -14.58
CA VAL A 241 14.81 -0.51 -13.61
C VAL A 241 16.35 -0.55 -13.53
N GLY A 242 17.00 -0.27 -14.65
CA GLY A 242 18.45 -0.26 -14.79
C GLY A 242 19.10 -1.65 -14.66
N SER A 243 20.28 -1.77 -15.25
CA SER A 243 21.09 -3.00 -15.23
C SER A 243 22.21 -2.91 -14.18
N GLN A 244 21.84 -3.01 -12.90
CA GLN A 244 22.77 -3.25 -11.79
C GLN A 244 22.11 -4.13 -10.73
#